data_AF-A0A6P0M6R2-F1
#
_entry.id   AF-A0A6P0M6R2-F1
#
_cell.length_a   1.000
_cell.length_b   1.000
_cell.length_c   1.000
_cell.angle_alpha   90.00
_cell.angle_beta   90.00
_cell.angle_gamma   90.00
#
_symmetry.space_group_name_H-M   'P 1'
#
loop_
_entity.id
_entity.type
_entity.pdbx_description
1 polymer ?
#
loop_
_entity_poly.entity_id
_entity_poly.type
_entity_poly.pdbx_seq_one_letter_code
_entity_poly.pdbx_strand_id
1 'polypeptide(L)'
;MVNSSGGIWLIGGTTESVTLANAIASRGMPCTVTVTTTVAKSLYPQTPNLRVQVGRLDTNGLEQFLEKHGIVAILDASHPYAVEISQIAISAACARHIPYLRFERQQLSSQVSSELDNSPIIYLNSFQDLIAGNYLHQQRVLLTIGYKHLPLFRGWQDQSTLYARILPSVTAIDVAIASGFSPDRIIALRPPVPADLEKALWHHWDISVVVTKASGVAGGEDIKRALATELGISLIIITRPVVDYPQQTSNVSVALEFCDRYV
;
A
#
# COMPACT_ATOMS: atom_id res chain seq x y z
N MET A 1 32.51 -16.68 20.84
CA MET A 1 31.55 -17.25 19.88
C MET A 1 30.22 -16.56 20.09
N VAL A 2 29.89 -15.58 19.26
CA VAL A 2 28.55 -14.97 19.29
C VAL A 2 27.66 -15.92 18.50
N ASN A 3 26.80 -16.67 19.18
CA ASN A 3 25.66 -17.31 18.53
C ASN A 3 24.76 -16.19 18.01
N SER A 4 25.00 -15.72 16.78
CA SER A 4 24.04 -14.87 16.09
C SER A 4 22.98 -15.80 15.49
N SER A 5 21.99 -16.17 16.28
CA SER A 5 20.70 -16.62 15.75
C SER A 5 20.24 -15.56 14.77
N GLY A 6 20.15 -15.92 13.48
CA GLY A 6 19.79 -14.99 12.42
C GLY A 6 18.42 -14.35 12.64
N GLY A 7 18.16 -13.22 11.99
CA GLY A 7 16.90 -12.48 12.10
C GLY A 7 16.04 -12.55 10.86
N ILE A 8 14.73 -12.40 11.05
CA ILE A 8 13.77 -12.14 9.96
C ILE A 8 13.85 -10.66 9.58
N TRP A 9 14.01 -10.36 8.30
CA TRP A 9 13.71 -9.02 7.78
C TRP A 9 12.24 -8.95 7.37
N LEU A 10 11.45 -8.16 8.09
CA LEU A 10 10.06 -7.85 7.73
C LEU A 10 9.98 -6.50 7.01
N ILE A 11 9.62 -6.50 5.74
CA ILE A 11 9.39 -5.27 4.99
C ILE A 11 8.00 -4.75 5.35
N GLY A 12 7.95 -3.59 6.02
CA GLY A 12 6.75 -3.08 6.65
C GLY A 12 6.14 -1.84 6.00
N GLY A 13 5.06 -1.38 6.61
CA GLY A 13 4.31 -0.18 6.22
C GLY A 13 2.84 -0.44 5.90
N THR A 14 2.34 -1.64 6.21
CA THR A 14 0.97 -2.07 6.03
C THR A 14 0.36 -2.51 7.36
N THR A 15 -0.97 -2.64 7.41
CA THR A 15 -1.65 -3.21 8.59
C THR A 15 -1.27 -4.68 8.76
N GLU A 16 -1.08 -5.39 7.65
CA GLU A 16 -0.63 -6.77 7.60
C GLU A 16 0.76 -6.93 8.22
N SER A 17 1.71 -6.05 7.89
CA SER A 17 3.05 -6.10 8.47
C SER A 17 3.03 -5.82 9.98
N VAL A 18 2.14 -4.96 10.47
CA VAL A 18 1.96 -4.76 11.94
C VAL A 18 1.42 -6.02 12.59
N THR A 19 0.45 -6.70 11.96
CA THR A 19 -0.13 -7.95 12.46
C THR A 19 0.93 -9.05 12.53
N LEU A 20 1.72 -9.22 11.47
CA LEU A 20 2.82 -10.18 11.40
C LEU A 20 3.90 -9.85 12.44
N ALA A 21 4.28 -8.59 12.60
CA ALA A 21 5.26 -8.17 13.61
C ALA A 21 4.83 -8.53 15.03
N ASN A 22 3.56 -8.33 15.38
CA ASN A 22 3.02 -8.74 16.68
C ASN A 22 3.10 -10.26 16.88
N ALA A 23 2.71 -11.03 15.87
CA ALA A 23 2.77 -12.48 15.94
C ALA A 23 4.22 -13.01 16.04
N ILE A 24 5.14 -12.45 15.25
CA ILE A 24 6.58 -12.76 15.31
C ILE A 24 7.15 -12.44 16.68
N ALA A 25 6.84 -11.25 17.22
CA ALA A 25 7.29 -10.83 18.54
C ALA A 25 6.74 -11.73 19.67
N SER A 26 5.49 -12.19 19.57
CA SER A 26 4.87 -13.08 20.55
C SER A 26 5.55 -14.46 20.64
N ARG A 27 6.23 -14.87 19.56
CA ARG A 27 7.02 -16.11 19.50
C ARG A 27 8.49 -15.91 19.88
N GLY A 28 8.89 -14.69 20.22
CA GLY A 28 10.26 -14.36 20.61
C GLY A 28 11.27 -14.41 19.45
N MET A 29 10.83 -14.47 18.19
CA MET A 29 11.71 -14.55 17.03
C MET A 29 12.47 -13.23 16.80
N PRO A 30 13.80 -13.25 16.54
CA PRO A 30 14.55 -12.06 16.18
C PRO A 30 14.04 -11.48 14.84
N CYS A 31 13.66 -10.21 14.85
CA CYS A 31 13.11 -9.56 13.66
C CYS A 31 13.56 -8.10 13.55
N THR A 32 13.93 -7.69 12.34
CA THR A 32 14.11 -6.28 11.99
C THR A 32 13.04 -5.88 10.98
N VAL A 33 12.23 -4.90 11.35
CA VAL A 33 11.20 -4.30 10.50
C VAL A 33 11.75 -3.03 9.85
N THR A 34 11.55 -2.85 8.55
CA THR A 34 11.83 -1.58 7.86
C THR A 34 10.55 -0.86 7.49
N VAL A 35 10.50 0.44 7.78
CA VAL A 35 9.38 1.33 7.43
C VAL A 35 9.89 2.65 6.87
N THR A 36 9.06 3.36 6.12
CA THR A 36 9.47 4.61 5.47
C THR A 36 9.21 5.87 6.30
N THR A 37 8.46 5.76 7.42
CA THR A 37 8.09 6.92 8.24
C THR A 37 8.17 6.61 9.74
N THR A 38 8.47 7.63 10.54
CA THR A 38 8.47 7.55 12.02
C THR A 38 7.08 7.25 12.56
N VAL A 39 6.04 7.76 11.89
CA VAL A 39 4.64 7.50 12.24
C VAL A 39 4.27 6.03 12.03
N ALA A 40 4.80 5.37 11.00
CA ALA A 40 4.60 3.94 10.83
C ALA A 40 5.32 3.16 11.93
N LYS A 41 6.52 3.59 12.35
CA LYS A 41 7.30 2.91 13.40
C LYS A 41 6.54 2.79 14.72
N SER A 42 5.74 3.79 15.11
CA SER A 42 4.98 3.75 16.37
C SER A 42 3.84 2.72 16.38
N LEU A 43 3.51 2.11 15.24
CA LEU A 43 2.47 1.08 15.13
C LEU A 43 2.97 -0.34 15.43
N TYR A 44 4.29 -0.52 15.59
CA TYR A 44 4.91 -1.83 15.79
C TYR A 44 5.21 -2.09 17.27
N PRO A 45 5.17 -3.36 17.72
CA PRO A 45 5.46 -3.72 19.10
C PRO A 45 6.89 -3.33 19.48
N GLN A 46 7.07 -2.89 20.73
CA GLN A 46 8.39 -2.62 21.30
C GLN A 46 8.80 -3.82 22.15
N THR A 47 9.62 -4.71 21.60
CA THR A 47 10.13 -5.89 22.32
C THR A 47 11.64 -6.02 22.10
N PRO A 48 12.37 -6.71 23.00
CA PRO A 48 13.82 -6.90 22.85
C PRO A 48 14.22 -7.59 21.53
N ASN A 49 13.32 -8.43 21.00
CA ASN A 49 13.58 -9.25 19.81
C ASN A 49 13.09 -8.61 18.52
N LEU A 50 12.38 -7.47 18.58
CA LEU A 50 11.88 -6.76 17.40
C LEU A 50 12.44 -5.34 17.32
N ARG A 51 13.20 -5.07 16.27
CA ARG A 51 13.73 -3.74 15.96
C ARG A 51 12.97 -3.11 14.80
N VAL A 52 12.67 -1.82 14.90
CA VAL A 52 12.05 -1.07 13.79
C VAL A 52 12.99 0.03 13.31
N GLN A 53 13.40 -0.06 12.05
CA GLN A 53 14.24 0.91 11.37
C GLN A 53 13.40 1.78 10.43
N VAL A 54 13.59 3.10 10.55
CA VAL A 54 12.96 4.08 9.66
C VAL A 54 13.97 4.47 8.59
N GLY A 55 13.57 4.41 7.32
CA GLY A 55 14.40 4.81 6.19
C GLY A 55 14.12 3.96 4.96
N ARG A 56 14.55 4.46 3.80
CA ARG A 56 14.60 3.65 2.57
C ARG A 56 15.91 2.87 2.59
N LEU A 57 15.84 1.59 2.23
CA LEU A 57 17.02 0.82 1.88
C LEU A 57 17.18 0.94 0.37
N ASP A 58 18.26 1.56 -0.07
CA ASP A 58 18.72 1.47 -1.44
C ASP A 58 19.63 0.24 -1.59
N THR A 59 20.03 -0.08 -2.81
CA THR A 59 20.90 -1.22 -3.12
C THR A 59 22.23 -1.17 -2.37
N ASN A 60 22.80 0.03 -2.16
CA ASN A 60 24.08 0.20 -1.48
C ASN A 60 23.97 -0.04 0.05
N GLY A 61 22.88 0.41 0.68
CA GLY A 61 22.63 0.23 2.10
C GLY A 61 22.06 -1.14 2.45
N LEU A 62 21.48 -1.86 1.47
CA LEU A 62 20.88 -3.17 1.70
C LEU A 62 21.89 -4.23 2.12
N GLU A 63 23.06 -4.28 1.49
CA GLU A 63 24.03 -5.34 1.79
C GLU A 63 24.59 -5.22 3.21
N GLN A 64 24.90 -3.99 3.62
CA GLN A 64 25.31 -3.69 4.99
C GLN A 64 24.17 -3.96 5.97
N PHE A 65 22.93 -3.69 5.59
CA PHE A 65 21.76 -3.99 6.42
C PHE A 65 21.61 -5.49 6.66
N LEU A 66 21.67 -6.32 5.62
CA LEU A 66 21.53 -7.77 5.73
C LEU A 66 22.63 -8.37 6.61
N GLU A 67 23.88 -7.93 6.44
CA GLU A 67 25.02 -8.39 7.26
C GLU A 67 24.93 -7.92 8.71
N LYS A 68 24.72 -6.62 8.93
CA LYS A 68 24.65 -6.00 10.26
C LYS A 68 23.55 -6.64 11.13
N HIS A 69 22.45 -7.02 10.51
CA HIS A 69 21.30 -7.60 11.20
C HIS A 69 21.26 -9.12 11.14
N GLY A 70 22.24 -9.77 10.50
CA GLY A 70 22.30 -11.22 10.37
C GLY A 70 21.03 -11.80 9.75
N ILE A 71 20.53 -11.18 8.68
CA ILE A 71 19.25 -11.56 8.09
C ILE A 71 19.34 -12.93 7.42
N VAL A 72 18.47 -13.85 7.81
CA VAL A 72 18.42 -15.24 7.32
C VAL A 72 17.15 -15.59 6.57
N ALA A 73 16.12 -14.74 6.64
CA ALA A 73 14.92 -14.85 5.81
C ALA A 73 14.25 -13.49 5.64
N ILE A 74 13.57 -13.31 4.50
CA ILE A 74 12.88 -12.07 4.15
C ILE A 74 11.38 -12.36 4.07
N LEU A 75 10.61 -11.64 4.90
CA LEU A 75 9.17 -11.62 4.85
C LEU A 75 8.72 -10.25 4.29
N ASP A 76 8.33 -10.23 3.02
CA ASP A 76 7.87 -9.03 2.35
C ASP A 76 6.37 -8.81 2.59
N ALA A 77 6.03 -7.91 3.51
CA ALA A 77 4.66 -7.45 3.76
C ALA A 77 4.46 -5.99 3.33
N SER A 78 5.25 -5.51 2.35
CA SER A 78 5.14 -4.17 1.80
C SER A 78 3.80 -3.93 1.08
N HIS A 79 3.41 -2.68 0.88
CA HIS A 79 2.20 -2.37 0.14
C HIS A 79 2.27 -2.95 -1.29
N PRO A 80 1.19 -3.51 -1.88
CA PRO A 80 1.22 -4.09 -3.24
C PRO A 80 1.65 -3.17 -4.40
N TYR A 81 1.82 -1.88 -4.12
CA TYR A 81 2.30 -0.88 -5.09
C TYR A 81 3.74 -0.44 -4.81
N ALA A 82 4.38 -1.01 -3.79
CA ALA A 82 5.77 -0.78 -3.43
C ALA A 82 6.70 -1.73 -4.20
N VAL A 83 6.51 -1.81 -5.52
CA VAL A 83 7.21 -2.76 -6.41
C VAL A 83 8.72 -2.66 -6.29
N GLU A 84 9.25 -1.43 -6.17
CA GLU A 84 10.68 -1.15 -6.06
C GLU A 84 11.35 -1.92 -4.91
N ILE A 85 10.78 -1.86 -3.69
CA ILE A 85 11.38 -2.54 -2.54
C ILE A 85 11.26 -4.07 -2.65
N SER A 86 10.16 -4.57 -3.23
CA SER A 86 10.02 -5.99 -3.51
C SER A 86 11.08 -6.48 -4.49
N GLN A 87 11.30 -5.79 -5.60
CA GLN A 87 12.31 -6.16 -6.60
C GLN A 87 13.73 -6.13 -6.02
N ILE A 88 14.06 -5.09 -5.25
CA ILE A 88 15.33 -4.98 -4.54
C ILE A 88 15.52 -6.16 -3.58
N ALA A 89 14.51 -6.49 -2.78
CA ALA A 89 14.56 -7.59 -1.82
C ALA A 89 14.68 -8.97 -2.50
N ILE A 90 13.95 -9.20 -3.59
CA ILE A 90 14.04 -10.45 -4.39
C ILE A 90 15.45 -10.60 -4.98
N SER A 91 16.02 -9.50 -5.49
CA SER A 91 17.36 -9.52 -6.10
C SER A 91 18.43 -9.87 -5.05
N ALA A 92 18.35 -9.27 -3.86
CA ALA A 92 19.25 -9.58 -2.76
C ALA A 92 19.04 -11.00 -2.19
N ALA A 93 17.78 -11.44 -2.09
CA ALA A 93 17.44 -12.81 -1.71
C ALA A 93 18.12 -13.83 -2.64
N CYS A 94 18.02 -13.61 -3.94
CA CYS A 94 18.66 -14.45 -4.95
C CYS A 94 20.19 -14.42 -4.84
N ALA A 95 20.79 -13.24 -4.74
CA ALA A 95 22.26 -13.11 -4.68
C ALA A 95 22.87 -13.78 -3.45
N ARG A 96 22.14 -13.78 -2.31
CA ARG A 96 22.61 -14.31 -1.02
C ARG A 96 22.02 -15.64 -0.63
N HIS A 97 21.20 -16.24 -1.47
CA HIS A 97 20.47 -17.48 -1.18
C HIS A 97 19.63 -17.36 0.11
N ILE A 98 19.08 -16.17 0.37
CA ILE A 98 18.20 -15.93 1.51
C ILE A 98 16.76 -16.29 1.08
N PRO A 99 16.06 -17.16 1.82
CA PRO A 99 14.64 -17.42 1.62
C PRO A 99 13.80 -16.14 1.60
N TYR A 100 12.90 -16.05 0.64
CA TYR A 100 12.00 -14.91 0.47
C TYR A 100 10.56 -15.39 0.42
N LEU A 101 9.68 -14.75 1.19
CA LEU A 101 8.24 -14.95 1.15
C LEU A 101 7.51 -13.61 1.05
N ARG A 102 6.68 -13.47 0.03
CA ARG A 102 5.70 -12.38 -0.09
C ARG A 102 4.47 -12.70 0.75
N PHE A 103 4.15 -11.84 1.71
CA PHE A 103 2.82 -11.81 2.32
C PHE A 103 1.96 -10.79 1.60
N GLU A 104 0.99 -11.27 0.82
CA GLU A 104 0.03 -10.41 0.16
C GLU A 104 -1.38 -10.96 0.29
N ARG A 105 -2.27 -10.12 0.83
CA ARG A 105 -3.71 -10.41 0.94
C ARG A 105 -4.35 -10.65 -0.42
N GLN A 106 -5.38 -11.49 -0.43
CA GLN A 106 -6.21 -11.71 -1.62
C GLN A 106 -6.79 -10.38 -2.12
N GLN A 107 -6.88 -10.26 -3.45
CA GLN A 107 -7.64 -9.18 -4.07
C GLN A 107 -9.14 -9.45 -3.89
N LEU A 108 -9.93 -8.37 -3.75
CA LEU A 108 -11.36 -8.50 -3.95
C LEU A 108 -11.56 -8.90 -5.42
N SER A 109 -12.24 -10.03 -5.64
CA SER A 109 -12.43 -10.59 -6.98
C SER A 109 -12.94 -9.50 -7.92
N SER A 110 -12.21 -9.29 -9.02
CA SER A 110 -12.75 -8.57 -10.17
C SER A 110 -13.84 -9.47 -10.75
N GLN A 111 -15.08 -9.27 -10.34
CA GLN A 111 -16.16 -9.61 -11.24
C GLN A 111 -15.96 -8.65 -12.41
N VAL A 112 -15.37 -9.19 -13.49
CA VAL A 112 -15.39 -8.52 -14.78
C VAL A 112 -16.87 -8.34 -15.06
N SER A 113 -17.35 -7.12 -14.90
CA SER A 113 -18.68 -6.76 -15.35
C SER A 113 -18.73 -7.14 -16.81
N SER A 114 -19.57 -8.12 -17.13
CA SER A 114 -20.00 -8.34 -18.51
C SER A 114 -20.47 -6.99 -19.06
N GLU A 115 -20.30 -6.72 -20.35
CA GLU A 115 -20.76 -5.47 -21.02
C GLU A 115 -22.26 -5.16 -20.83
N LEU A 116 -23.01 -6.08 -20.22
CA LEU A 116 -24.43 -5.99 -19.83
C LEU A 116 -24.66 -5.49 -18.40
N ASP A 117 -23.61 -5.31 -17.60
CA ASP A 117 -23.71 -4.88 -16.21
C ASP A 117 -23.41 -3.38 -16.16
N ASN A 118 -24.42 -2.55 -15.90
CA ASN A 118 -24.31 -1.10 -15.70
C ASN A 118 -23.54 -0.74 -14.41
N SER A 119 -22.58 -1.57 -14.03
CA SER A 119 -21.75 -1.41 -12.86
C SER A 119 -20.90 -0.15 -13.03
N PRO A 120 -20.91 0.78 -12.05
CA PRO A 120 -20.11 1.99 -12.12
C PRO A 120 -18.60 1.70 -11.91
N ILE A 121 -18.17 0.45 -11.83
CA ILE A 121 -16.80 0.05 -11.51
C ILE A 121 -16.01 -0.16 -12.81
N ILE A 122 -14.89 0.55 -12.93
CA ILE A 122 -13.98 0.49 -14.08
C ILE A 122 -12.60 0.03 -13.59
N TYR A 123 -12.00 -0.95 -14.29
CA TYR A 123 -10.65 -1.42 -13.99
C TYR A 123 -9.65 -0.89 -15.01
N LEU A 124 -8.55 -0.33 -14.53
CA LEU A 124 -7.43 0.11 -15.38
C LEU A 124 -6.13 -0.49 -14.87
N ASN A 125 -5.21 -0.81 -15.77
CA ASN A 125 -3.96 -1.49 -15.40
C ASN A 125 -2.94 -0.52 -14.80
N SER A 126 -3.07 0.76 -15.11
CA SER A 126 -2.08 1.75 -14.70
C SER A 126 -2.67 3.15 -14.57
N PHE A 127 -1.93 4.03 -13.90
CA PHE A 127 -2.23 5.46 -13.92
C PHE A 127 -2.10 6.06 -15.32
N GLN A 128 -1.22 5.50 -16.16
CA GLN A 128 -1.06 5.94 -17.55
C GLN A 128 -2.33 5.70 -18.35
N ASP A 129 -2.98 4.54 -18.19
CA ASP A 129 -4.26 4.24 -18.87
C ASP A 129 -5.36 5.22 -18.44
N LEU A 130 -5.37 5.59 -17.14
CA LEU A 130 -6.31 6.57 -16.61
C LEU A 130 -6.09 7.95 -17.23
N ILE A 131 -4.85 8.42 -17.26
CA ILE A 131 -4.47 9.75 -17.74
C ILE A 131 -4.61 9.86 -19.27
N ALA A 132 -4.39 8.77 -20.01
CA ALA A 132 -4.56 8.72 -21.46
C ALA A 132 -6.03 8.62 -21.89
N GLY A 133 -6.90 8.10 -21.02
CA GLY A 133 -8.34 8.04 -21.25
C GLY A 133 -9.07 9.36 -20.95
N ASN A 134 -10.36 9.42 -21.30
CA ASN A 134 -11.21 10.58 -21.04
C ASN A 134 -12.02 10.49 -19.73
N TYR A 135 -11.65 9.56 -18.85
CA TYR A 135 -12.46 9.20 -17.66
C TYR A 135 -12.66 10.36 -16.67
N LEU A 136 -11.73 11.31 -16.65
CA LEU A 136 -11.72 12.40 -15.68
C LEU A 136 -12.32 13.69 -16.24
N HIS A 137 -12.47 13.82 -17.56
CA HIS A 137 -12.81 15.09 -18.22
C HIS A 137 -14.16 15.63 -17.77
N GLN A 138 -14.18 16.88 -17.32
CA GLN A 138 -15.35 17.57 -16.76
C GLN A 138 -15.99 16.84 -15.56
N GLN A 139 -15.23 16.00 -14.86
CA GLN A 139 -15.70 15.29 -13.67
C GLN A 139 -15.26 15.98 -12.38
N ARG A 140 -15.93 15.58 -11.29
CA ARG A 140 -15.55 15.91 -9.91
C ARG A 140 -14.94 14.68 -9.28
N VAL A 141 -13.62 14.65 -9.21
CA VAL A 141 -12.84 13.43 -9.02
C VAL A 141 -12.25 13.39 -7.62
N LEU A 142 -12.56 12.35 -6.84
CA LEU A 142 -11.88 12.06 -5.59
C LEU A 142 -10.75 11.05 -5.80
N LEU A 143 -9.51 11.53 -5.68
CA LEU A 143 -8.30 10.71 -5.75
C LEU A 143 -7.97 10.13 -4.37
N THR A 144 -8.13 8.83 -4.22
CA THR A 144 -7.83 8.08 -2.98
C THR A 144 -6.55 7.24 -3.08
N ILE A 145 -5.59 7.74 -3.87
CA ILE A 145 -4.40 7.00 -4.33
C ILE A 145 -3.11 7.36 -3.57
N GLY A 146 -3.22 8.27 -2.60
CA GLY A 146 -2.11 8.84 -1.83
C GLY A 146 -1.36 9.95 -2.57
N TYR A 147 -0.47 10.64 -1.87
CA TYR A 147 0.15 11.87 -2.37
C TYR A 147 1.18 11.66 -3.49
N LYS A 148 1.86 10.51 -3.53
CA LYS A 148 2.99 10.26 -4.46
C LYS A 148 2.60 10.31 -5.95
N HIS A 149 1.35 10.02 -6.27
CA HIS A 149 0.88 10.00 -7.66
C HIS A 149 0.14 11.28 -8.07
N LEU A 150 -0.13 12.19 -7.13
CA LEU A 150 -0.81 13.46 -7.42
C LEU A 150 -0.10 14.30 -8.51
N PRO A 151 1.25 14.32 -8.62
CA PRO A 151 1.90 15.05 -9.71
C PRO A 151 1.47 14.62 -11.12
N LEU A 152 1.02 13.37 -11.31
CA LEU A 152 0.52 12.87 -12.60
C LEU A 152 -0.76 13.58 -13.05
N PHE A 153 -1.50 14.16 -12.11
CA PHE A 153 -2.82 14.78 -12.35
C PHE A 153 -2.74 16.30 -12.50
N ARG A 154 -1.55 16.90 -12.50
CA ARG A 154 -1.40 18.36 -12.61
C ARG A 154 -2.09 18.92 -13.86
N GLY A 155 -1.96 18.25 -15.01
CA GLY A 155 -2.61 18.66 -16.26
C GLY A 155 -4.14 18.49 -16.30
N TRP A 156 -4.72 17.83 -15.29
CA TRP A 156 -6.17 17.63 -15.17
C TRP A 156 -6.85 18.67 -14.28
N GLN A 157 -6.11 19.51 -13.55
CA GLN A 157 -6.69 20.55 -12.69
C GLN A 157 -7.51 21.59 -13.47
N ASP A 158 -7.19 21.80 -14.75
CA ASP A 158 -7.90 22.73 -15.63
C ASP A 158 -9.07 22.07 -16.41
N GLN A 159 -9.15 20.73 -16.37
CA GLN A 159 -10.13 19.95 -17.13
C GLN A 159 -11.22 19.34 -16.23
N SER A 160 -10.98 19.31 -14.92
CA SER A 160 -11.76 18.59 -13.92
C SER A 160 -11.64 19.26 -12.56
N THR A 161 -12.59 19.01 -11.65
CA THR A 161 -12.43 19.40 -10.24
C THR A 161 -11.83 18.23 -9.47
N LEU A 162 -10.57 18.32 -9.07
CA LEU A 162 -9.88 17.23 -8.38
C LEU A 162 -9.82 17.45 -6.86
N TYR A 163 -10.16 16.41 -6.12
CA TYR A 163 -10.01 16.30 -4.68
C TYR A 163 -8.95 15.24 -4.37
N ALA A 164 -8.08 15.49 -3.39
CA ALA A 164 -7.04 14.55 -3.00
C ALA A 164 -7.23 14.10 -1.55
N ARG A 165 -7.42 12.78 -1.35
CA ARG A 165 -7.31 12.17 -0.03
C ARG A 165 -5.91 11.66 0.23
N ILE A 166 -5.29 12.19 1.26
CA ILE A 166 -3.91 11.92 1.65
C ILE A 166 -3.82 11.62 3.15
N LEU A 167 -2.70 11.00 3.56
CA LEU A 167 -2.40 10.87 4.98
C LEU A 167 -2.15 12.26 5.60
N PRO A 168 -2.51 12.47 6.89
CA PRO A 168 -2.24 13.72 7.59
C PRO A 168 -0.74 13.87 7.85
N SER A 169 -0.04 14.45 6.88
CA SER A 169 1.40 14.64 6.87
C SER A 169 1.74 15.91 6.12
N VAL A 170 2.64 16.73 6.68
CA VAL A 170 3.12 17.97 6.05
C VAL A 170 3.65 17.70 4.65
N THR A 171 4.53 16.69 4.49
CA THR A 171 5.05 16.29 3.18
C THR A 171 3.96 15.91 2.19
N ALA A 172 2.90 15.23 2.65
CA ALA A 172 1.80 14.84 1.77
C ALA A 172 0.98 16.07 1.33
N ILE A 173 0.77 17.03 2.22
CA ILE A 173 0.09 18.30 1.94
C ILE A 173 0.92 19.13 0.96
N ASP A 174 2.23 19.27 1.20
CA ASP A 174 3.14 20.03 0.33
C ASP A 174 3.14 19.49 -1.10
N VAL A 175 3.19 18.16 -1.25
CA VAL A 175 3.13 17.52 -2.58
C VAL A 175 1.78 17.74 -3.24
N ALA A 176 0.67 17.72 -2.49
CA ALA A 176 -0.66 17.99 -3.03
C ALA A 176 -0.77 19.44 -3.54
N ILE A 177 -0.32 20.42 -2.74
CA ILE A 177 -0.30 21.85 -3.14
C ILE A 177 0.58 22.04 -4.38
N ALA A 178 1.79 21.47 -4.39
CA ALA A 178 2.69 21.51 -5.54
C ALA A 178 2.13 20.79 -6.78
N SER A 179 1.14 19.91 -6.61
CA SER A 179 0.42 19.23 -7.70
C SER A 179 -0.81 20.03 -8.17
N GLY A 180 -1.04 21.24 -7.65
CA GLY A 180 -2.10 22.15 -8.07
C GLY A 180 -3.42 22.03 -7.30
N PHE A 181 -3.45 21.26 -6.20
CA PHE A 181 -4.64 21.17 -5.36
C PHE A 181 -4.74 22.40 -4.45
N SER A 182 -5.91 23.06 -4.46
CA SER A 182 -6.21 24.10 -3.49
C SER A 182 -6.47 23.48 -2.09
N PRO A 183 -6.19 24.19 -0.99
CA PRO A 183 -6.34 23.64 0.36
C PRO A 183 -7.73 23.08 0.68
N ASP A 184 -8.80 23.69 0.14
CA ASP A 184 -10.19 23.24 0.28
C ASP A 184 -10.50 21.92 -0.44
N ARG A 185 -9.60 21.45 -1.31
CA ARG A 185 -9.70 20.18 -2.05
C ARG A 185 -8.78 19.09 -1.52
N ILE A 186 -8.14 19.32 -0.37
CA ILE A 186 -7.22 18.38 0.27
C ILE A 186 -7.87 17.79 1.51
N ILE A 187 -7.88 16.47 1.59
CA ILE A 187 -8.55 15.69 2.63
C ILE A 187 -7.49 14.88 3.36
N ALA A 188 -7.03 15.40 4.49
CA ALA A 188 -6.01 14.77 5.33
C ALA A 188 -6.66 13.77 6.31
N LEU A 189 -6.90 12.53 5.86
CA LEU A 189 -7.54 11.48 6.66
C LEU A 189 -6.75 10.17 6.60
N ARG A 190 -6.69 9.46 7.73
CA ARG A 190 -6.08 8.13 7.80
C ARG A 190 -7.15 7.06 7.57
N PRO A 191 -6.99 6.17 6.57
CA PRO A 191 -7.85 4.99 6.42
C PRO A 191 -7.70 3.99 7.58
N PRO A 192 -8.70 3.13 7.85
CA PRO A 192 -9.97 3.01 7.12
C PRO A 192 -10.94 4.15 7.42
N VAL A 193 -11.70 4.58 6.42
CA VAL A 193 -12.74 5.61 6.54
C VAL A 193 -14.10 4.91 6.64
N PRO A 194 -14.93 5.18 7.66
CA PRO A 194 -16.26 4.58 7.78
C PRO A 194 -17.17 4.94 6.59
N ALA A 195 -18.09 4.03 6.24
CA ALA A 195 -18.98 4.21 5.09
C ALA A 195 -19.80 5.50 5.15
N ASP A 196 -20.35 5.86 6.31
CA ASP A 196 -21.14 7.08 6.47
C ASP A 196 -20.31 8.35 6.22
N LEU A 197 -19.05 8.36 6.67
CA LEU A 197 -18.15 9.47 6.42
C LEU A 197 -17.72 9.51 4.94
N GLU A 198 -17.42 8.36 4.34
CA GLU A 198 -17.10 8.27 2.91
C GLU A 198 -18.25 8.82 2.06
N LYS A 199 -19.49 8.40 2.35
CA LYS A 199 -20.73 8.87 1.70
C LYS A 199 -20.93 10.37 1.90
N ALA A 200 -20.77 10.88 3.11
CA ALA A 200 -20.90 12.30 3.41
C ALA A 200 -19.89 13.15 2.64
N LEU A 201 -18.63 12.69 2.53
CA LEU A 201 -17.59 13.37 1.76
C LEU A 201 -17.91 13.38 0.26
N TRP A 202 -18.43 12.27 -0.28
CA TRP A 202 -18.80 12.20 -1.70
C TRP A 202 -19.96 13.14 -2.03
N HIS A 203 -20.97 13.22 -1.16
CA HIS A 203 -22.06 14.17 -1.31
C HIS A 203 -21.63 15.62 -1.12
N HIS A 204 -20.83 15.92 -0.08
CA HIS A 204 -20.41 17.28 0.22
C HIS A 204 -19.66 17.94 -0.95
N TRP A 205 -18.91 17.17 -1.72
CA TRP A 205 -18.15 17.64 -2.87
C TRP A 205 -18.76 17.27 -4.22
N ASP A 206 -19.99 16.76 -4.26
CA ASP A 206 -20.66 16.31 -5.49
C ASP A 206 -19.73 15.42 -6.35
N ILE A 207 -19.08 14.45 -5.72
CA ILE A 207 -18.12 13.57 -6.40
C ILE A 207 -18.85 12.72 -7.44
N SER A 208 -18.37 12.74 -8.67
CA SER A 208 -18.90 11.94 -9.78
C SER A 208 -17.97 10.78 -10.17
N VAL A 209 -16.69 10.86 -9.80
CA VAL A 209 -15.70 9.81 -10.03
C VAL A 209 -14.81 9.63 -8.80
N VAL A 210 -14.60 8.40 -8.36
CA VAL A 210 -13.61 8.05 -7.34
C VAL A 210 -12.51 7.23 -8.00
N VAL A 211 -11.26 7.65 -7.83
CA VAL A 211 -10.10 6.87 -8.27
C VAL A 211 -9.45 6.23 -7.06
N THR A 212 -9.23 4.93 -7.12
CA THR A 212 -8.57 4.19 -6.04
C THR A 212 -7.62 3.14 -6.55
N LYS A 213 -6.78 2.63 -5.64
CA LYS A 213 -5.92 1.47 -5.87
C LYS A 213 -6.66 0.22 -5.45
N ALA A 214 -6.34 -0.92 -6.05
CA ALA A 214 -6.79 -2.25 -5.63
C ALA A 214 -6.16 -2.68 -4.29
N SER A 215 -6.49 -1.93 -3.24
CA SER A 215 -5.95 -2.04 -1.89
C SER A 215 -6.72 -3.04 -1.02
N GLY A 216 -7.80 -3.67 -1.50
CA GLY A 216 -8.60 -4.62 -0.72
C GLY A 216 -9.32 -4.02 0.50
N VAL A 217 -9.87 -4.89 1.34
CA VAL A 217 -10.75 -4.53 2.48
C VAL A 217 -10.09 -3.57 3.47
N ALA A 218 -8.84 -3.81 3.90
CA ALA A 218 -8.20 -2.90 4.86
C ALA A 218 -7.91 -1.51 4.29
N GLY A 219 -7.92 -1.35 2.95
CA GLY A 219 -7.89 -0.06 2.27
C GLY A 219 -9.27 0.57 2.05
N GLY A 220 -10.34 -0.05 2.55
CA GLY A 220 -11.74 0.33 2.36
C GLY A 220 -12.20 0.22 0.91
N GLU A 221 -11.63 -0.68 0.11
CA GLU A 221 -12.04 -0.86 -1.29
C GLU A 221 -13.48 -1.37 -1.39
N ASP A 222 -13.87 -2.28 -0.52
CA ASP A 222 -15.22 -2.81 -0.33
C ASP A 222 -16.24 -1.70 -0.04
N ILE A 223 -15.93 -0.80 0.89
CA ILE A 223 -16.79 0.36 1.22
C ILE A 223 -17.00 1.23 -0.01
N LYS A 224 -15.92 1.55 -0.74
CA LYS A 224 -16.03 2.38 -1.96
C LYS A 224 -16.83 1.68 -3.06
N ARG A 225 -16.70 0.37 -3.23
CA ARG A 225 -17.49 -0.40 -4.22
C ARG A 225 -18.98 -0.38 -3.90
N ALA A 226 -19.32 -0.60 -2.63
CA ALA A 226 -20.71 -0.55 -2.17
C ALA A 226 -21.32 0.84 -2.42
N LEU A 227 -20.61 1.90 -2.02
CA LEU A 227 -21.08 3.28 -2.21
C LEU A 227 -21.14 3.70 -3.68
N ALA A 228 -20.18 3.28 -4.50
CA ALA A 228 -20.19 3.56 -5.94
C ALA A 228 -21.44 3.00 -6.60
N THR A 229 -21.79 1.76 -6.24
CA THR A 229 -22.99 1.08 -6.71
C THR A 229 -24.26 1.76 -6.18
N GLU A 230 -24.30 2.06 -4.87
CA GLU A 230 -25.45 2.70 -4.21
C GLU A 230 -25.76 4.09 -4.80
N LEU A 231 -24.72 4.87 -5.09
CA LEU A 231 -24.85 6.27 -5.49
C LEU A 231 -24.76 6.49 -7.00
N GLY A 232 -24.49 5.45 -7.79
CA GLY A 232 -24.25 5.56 -9.23
C GLY A 232 -22.99 6.39 -9.57
N ILE A 233 -22.00 6.40 -8.69
CA ILE A 233 -20.74 7.15 -8.85
C ILE A 233 -19.69 6.22 -9.44
N SER A 234 -19.04 6.65 -10.53
CA SER A 234 -18.00 5.86 -11.19
C SER A 234 -16.82 5.61 -10.26
N LEU A 235 -16.44 4.34 -10.06
CA LEU A 235 -15.29 3.94 -9.28
C LEU A 235 -14.23 3.33 -10.19
N ILE A 236 -13.15 4.08 -10.40
CA ILE A 236 -12.00 3.62 -11.17
C ILE A 236 -11.01 2.97 -10.21
N ILE A 237 -10.76 1.69 -10.41
CA ILE A 237 -9.81 0.90 -9.64
C ILE A 237 -8.59 0.64 -10.52
N ILE A 238 -7.46 1.26 -10.14
CA ILE A 238 -6.16 0.91 -10.71
C ILE A 238 -5.80 -0.48 -10.16
N THR A 239 -5.53 -1.45 -11.02
CA THR A 239 -5.15 -2.81 -10.61
C THR A 239 -3.75 -2.84 -10.00
N ARG A 240 -3.40 -3.95 -9.34
CA ARG A 240 -2.07 -4.10 -8.73
C ARG A 240 -1.04 -4.31 -9.86
N PRO A 241 0.16 -3.71 -9.75
CA PRO A 241 1.27 -4.07 -10.61
C PRO A 241 1.57 -5.57 -10.51
N VAL A 242 1.96 -6.19 -11.63
CA VAL A 242 2.39 -7.58 -11.65
C VAL A 242 3.86 -7.65 -11.24
N VAL A 243 4.16 -8.48 -10.23
CA VAL A 243 5.52 -8.79 -9.78
C VAL A 243 5.64 -10.30 -9.68
N ASP A 244 6.72 -10.86 -10.22
CA ASP A 244 7.02 -12.28 -10.14
C ASP A 244 7.69 -12.60 -8.79
N TYR A 245 6.88 -12.96 -7.80
CA TYR A 245 7.35 -13.27 -6.45
C TYR A 245 7.81 -14.74 -6.37
N PRO A 246 9.01 -15.05 -5.82
CA PRO A 246 9.50 -16.43 -5.69
C PRO A 246 8.56 -17.35 -4.91
N GLN A 247 7.95 -16.83 -3.85
CA GLN A 247 6.93 -17.50 -3.06
C GLN A 247 5.97 -16.45 -2.51
N GLN A 248 4.67 -16.76 -2.50
CA GLN A 248 3.63 -15.86 -2.01
C GLN A 248 2.59 -16.59 -1.15
N THR A 249 2.11 -15.93 -0.10
CA THR A 249 1.00 -16.39 0.73
C THR A 249 0.10 -15.23 1.14
N SER A 250 -1.16 -15.53 1.45
CA SER A 250 -2.09 -14.63 2.13
C SER A 250 -2.44 -15.11 3.55
N ASN A 251 -1.87 -16.24 3.98
CA ASN A 251 -2.18 -16.89 5.25
C ASN A 251 -1.10 -16.57 6.28
N VAL A 252 -1.51 -15.98 7.41
CA VAL A 252 -0.62 -15.59 8.51
C VAL A 252 0.10 -16.80 9.09
N SER A 253 -0.56 -17.95 9.26
CA SER A 253 0.07 -19.16 9.77
C SER A 253 1.20 -19.64 8.86
N VAL A 254 1.00 -19.64 7.55
CA VAL A 254 2.03 -20.01 6.56
C VAL A 254 3.23 -19.06 6.62
N ALA A 255 2.98 -17.75 6.80
CA ALA A 255 4.05 -16.77 6.94
C ALA A 255 4.86 -16.98 8.23
N LEU A 256 4.19 -17.35 9.31
CA LEU A 256 4.86 -17.63 10.59
C LEU A 256 5.62 -18.96 10.56
N GLU A 257 5.08 -20.00 9.94
CA GLU A 257 5.80 -21.27 9.69
C GLU A 257 7.04 -21.07 8.83
N PHE A 258 6.97 -20.16 7.84
CA PHE A 258 8.13 -19.74 7.08
C PHE A 258 9.18 -19.09 7.98
N CYS A 259 8.79 -18.18 8.87
CA CYS A 259 9.73 -17.58 9.82
C CYS A 259 10.37 -18.64 10.72
N ASP A 260 9.57 -19.47 11.40
CA ASP A 260 10.05 -20.51 12.33
C ASP A 260 11.05 -21.48 11.68
N ARG A 261 10.94 -21.73 10.37
CA ARG A 261 11.85 -22.62 9.65
C ARG A 261 13.30 -22.11 9.60
N TYR A 262 13.50 -20.80 9.70
CA TYR A 262 14.79 -20.16 9.41
C TYR A 262 15.41 -19.44 10.62
N VAL A 263 14.71 -19.33 11.76
CA VAL A 263 15.23 -18.71 13.00
C VAL A 263 15.21 -19.64 14.20
#